data_AF-A0A9D6UKW0-F1
#
_entry.id   AF-A0A9D6UKW0-F1
#
_cell.length_a   1.000
_cell.length_b   1.000
_cell.length_c   1.000
_cell.angle_alpha   90.00
_cell.angle_beta   90.00
_cell.angle_gamma   90.00
#
_symmetry.space_group_name_H-M   'P 1'
#
loop_
_entity.id
_entity.type
_entity.pdbx_description
1 polymer ?
#
loop_
_entity_poly.entity_id
_entity_poly.type
_entity_poly.pdbx_seq_one_letter_code
_entity_poly.pdbx_strand_id
1 'polypeptide(L)' 'MKLFRLLMLIIIAAILVGCAATSPWQREHLSKPVMQFDHNKEETIAREHMLNTLEGSAGGFGVGGGGCGCN' A
#
# COMPACT_ATOMS: atom_id res chain seq x y z
N MET A 1 -22.98 13.50 32.34
CA MET A 1 -22.32 14.24 31.24
C MET A 1 -20.81 13.99 31.15
N LYS A 2 -20.03 14.16 32.24
CA LYS A 2 -18.57 13.93 32.22
C LYS A 2 -18.17 12.46 31.96
N LEU A 3 -18.89 11.51 32.57
CA LEU A 3 -18.65 10.07 32.39
C LEU A 3 -18.92 9.59 30.95
N PHE A 4 -19.98 10.12 30.33
CA PHE A 4 -20.33 9.81 28.94
C PHE A 4 -19.28 10.34 27.94
N ARG A 5 -18.72 11.54 28.20
CA ARG A 5 -17.61 12.08 27.39
C ARG A 5 -16.34 11.25 27.51
N LEU A 6 -16.02 10.77 28.72
CA LEU A 6 -14.86 9.89 28.96
C LEU A 6 -15.00 8.54 28.22
N LEU A 7 -16.17 7.91 28.28
CA LEU A 7 -16.45 6.68 27.54
C LEU A 7 -16.31 6.86 26.03
N MET A 8 -16.82 7.97 25.48
CA MET A 8 -16.72 8.25 24.05
C MET A 8 -15.27 8.43 23.59
N LEU A 9 -14.43 9.13 24.39
CA LEU A 9 -13.01 9.30 24.08
C LEU A 9 -12.22 7.99 24.08
N ILE A 10 -12.52 7.08 25.02
CA ILE A 10 -11.89 5.76 25.09
C ILE A 10 -12.25 4.91 23.87
N ILE A 11 -13.52 4.94 23.45
CA ILE A 11 -13.98 4.20 22.27
C ILE A 11 -13.27 4.71 21.01
N ILE A 12 -13.15 6.03 20.85
CA ILE A 12 -12.44 6.63 19.71
C ILE A 12 -10.97 6.19 19.73
N ALA A 13 -10.28 6.27 20.86
CA ALA A 13 -8.88 5.86 20.96
C ALA A 13 -8.67 4.37 20.61
N ALA A 14 -9.61 3.49 20.96
CA ALA A 14 -9.52 2.05 20.66
C ALA A 14 -9.59 1.75 19.15
N ILE A 15 -10.33 2.56 18.36
CA ILE A 15 -10.47 2.35 16.92
C ILE A 15 -9.19 2.75 16.16
N LEU A 16 -8.35 3.62 16.73
CA LEU A 16 -7.07 4.00 16.12
C LEU A 16 -5.94 2.96 16.35
N VAL A 17 -6.18 1.90 17.14
CA VAL A 17 -5.20 0.82 17.37
C VAL A 17 -5.29 -0.21 16.22
N GLY A 18 -4.94 0.21 15.01
CA GLY A 18 -4.90 -0.66 13.82
C GLY A 18 -3.51 -0.81 13.20
N CYS A 19 -2.54 0.00 13.62
CA CYS A 19 -1.20 -0.01 13.03
C CYS A 19 -0.30 -0.99 13.78
N ALA A 20 -0.36 -2.28 13.44
CA ALA A 20 0.60 -3.27 13.90
C ALA A 20 1.81 -3.29 12.95
N ALA A 21 2.98 -2.91 13.46
CA ALA A 21 4.24 -3.09 12.76
C ALA A 21 4.61 -4.57 12.74
N THR A 22 4.10 -5.31 11.76
CA THR A 22 4.44 -6.72 11.55
C THR A 22 5.78 -6.84 10.85
N SER A 23 6.61 -7.76 11.32
CA SER A 23 7.86 -8.08 10.66
C SER A 23 7.63 -8.62 9.23
N PRO A 24 8.56 -8.37 8.27
CA PRO A 24 8.34 -8.71 6.86
C PRO A 24 7.97 -10.18 6.58
N TRP A 25 8.55 -11.11 7.32
CA TRP A 25 8.27 -12.55 7.18
C TRP A 25 6.88 -12.96 7.68
N GLN A 26 6.23 -12.16 8.54
CA GLN A 26 4.84 -12.41 8.96
C GLN A 26 3.82 -12.03 7.86
N ARG A 27 4.25 -11.34 6.79
CA ARG A 27 3.39 -10.97 5.65
C ARG A 27 3.34 -12.03 4.56
N GLU A 28 4.02 -13.17 4.71
CA GLU A 28 4.12 -14.21 3.68
C GLU A 28 2.74 -14.63 3.13
N HIS A 29 1.71 -14.71 3.99
CA HIS A 29 0.36 -15.05 3.54
C HIS A 29 -0.34 -13.94 2.72
N LEU A 30 0.06 -12.68 2.90
CA LEU A 30 -0.54 -11.49 2.27
C LEU A 30 0.25 -10.99 1.04
N SER A 31 1.38 -11.61 0.70
CA SER A 31 2.24 -11.16 -0.41
C SER A 31 2.56 -12.28 -1.39
N LYS A 32 1.56 -13.12 -1.69
CA LYS A 32 1.73 -14.21 -2.66
C LYS A 32 2.06 -13.63 -4.05
N PRO A 33 2.89 -14.29 -4.87
CA PRO A 33 3.22 -13.82 -6.22
C PRO A 33 2.00 -13.61 -7.14
N VAL A 34 0.91 -14.37 -6.91
CA VAL A 34 -0.38 -14.21 -7.63
C VAL A 34 -1.11 -12.91 -7.29
N MET A 35 -0.77 -12.26 -6.18
CA MET A 35 -1.36 -10.99 -5.75
C MET A 35 -0.59 -9.78 -6.31
N GLN A 36 0.47 -10.00 -7.09
CA GLN A 36 1.18 -8.93 -7.77
C GLN A 36 0.29 -8.39 -8.89
N PHE A 37 0.07 -7.06 -8.91
CA PHE A 37 -0.64 -6.38 -10.00
C PHE A 37 0.02 -6.64 -11.34
N ASP A 38 1.34 -6.83 -11.31
CA ASP A 38 2.13 -7.10 -12.48
C ASP A 38 2.83 -8.45 -12.38
N HIS A 39 2.32 -9.41 -13.13
CA HIS A 39 2.88 -10.76 -13.17
C HIS A 39 4.20 -10.80 -13.96
N ASN A 40 4.36 -9.92 -14.96
CA ASN A 40 5.51 -9.89 -15.85
C ASN A 40 6.15 -8.50 -15.86
N LYS A 41 7.06 -8.28 -14.91
CA LYS A 41 7.75 -7.01 -14.72
C LYS A 41 8.44 -6.50 -15.98
N GLU A 42 9.00 -7.40 -16.80
CA GLU A 42 9.72 -7.03 -18.03
C GLU A 42 8.78 -6.40 -19.07
N GLU A 43 7.59 -6.98 -19.23
CA GLU A 43 6.57 -6.47 -20.15
C GLU A 43 6.06 -5.10 -19.69
N THR A 44 5.84 -4.93 -18.39
CA THR A 44 5.36 -3.67 -17.86
C THR A 44 6.39 -2.57 -17.93
N ILE A 45 7.65 -2.85 -17.62
CA ILE A 45 8.73 -1.87 -17.80
C ILE A 45 8.82 -1.43 -19.28
N ALA A 46 8.73 -2.37 -20.22
CA ALA A 46 8.75 -2.06 -21.65
C ALA A 46 7.56 -1.20 -22.07
N ARG A 47 6.35 -1.54 -21.58
CA ARG A 47 5.12 -0.80 -21.87
C ARG A 47 5.15 0.60 -21.26
N GLU A 48 5.61 0.73 -20.02
CA GLU A 48 5.80 2.02 -19.35
C GLU A 48 6.81 2.89 -20.08
N HIS A 49 7.95 2.33 -20.52
CA HIS A 49 8.95 3.07 -21.29
C HIS A 49 8.38 3.61 -22.61
N MET A 50 7.60 2.79 -23.31
CA MET A 50 6.92 3.20 -24.54
C MET A 50 5.91 4.32 -24.26
N LEU A 51 5.03 4.15 -23.27
CA LEU A 51 4.01 5.14 -22.93
C LEU A 51 4.62 6.46 -22.46
N ASN A 52 5.67 6.41 -21.65
CA ASN A 52 6.37 7.61 -21.17
C ASN A 52 6.99 8.41 -22.34
N THR A 53 7.47 7.71 -23.37
CA THR A 53 8.02 8.34 -24.58
C THR A 53 6.92 8.92 -25.47
N LEU A 54 5.78 8.24 -25.59
CA LEU A 54 4.69 8.65 -26.47
C LEU A 54 3.84 9.77 -25.87
N GLU A 55 3.57 9.72 -24.57
CA GLU A 55 2.65 10.63 -23.89
C GLU A 55 3.37 11.80 -23.19
N GLY A 56 4.70 11.74 -23.04
CA GLY A 56 5.52 12.80 -22.44
C GLY A 56 5.14 13.13 -20.99
N SER A 57 4.37 12.26 -20.32
CA SER A 57 3.82 12.49 -19.00
C SER A 57 4.87 12.20 -17.92
N ALA A 58 5.49 13.25 -17.38
CA ALA A 58 6.34 13.14 -16.21
C ALA A 58 5.47 12.85 -14.95
N GLY A 59 5.35 11.56 -14.60
CA GLY A 59 4.58 11.11 -13.43
C GLY A 59 3.98 9.71 -13.61
N GLY A 60 4.75 8.79 -14.19
CA GLY A 60 4.31 7.46 -14.62
C GLY A 60 3.65 6.60 -13.53
N PHE A 61 2.97 5.56 -14.01
CA PHE A 61 2.25 4.50 -13.29
C PHE A 61 2.72 4.34 -11.84
N GLY A 62 1.88 4.83 -10.92
CA GLY A 62 2.22 5.00 -9.52
C GLY A 62 2.70 3.73 -8.83
N VAL A 63 3.59 3.94 -7.85
CA VAL A 63 3.92 3.07 -6.71
C VAL A 63 3.99 1.59 -7.04
N GLY A 64 5.20 1.11 -7.36
CA GLY A 64 5.52 -0.30 -7.43
C GLY A 64 4.82 -1.09 -6.32
N GLY A 65 3.86 -1.93 -6.75
CA GLY A 65 3.11 -2.91 -5.97
C GLY A 65 2.85 -2.59 -4.50
N GLY A 66 1.64 -2.11 -4.18
CA GLY A 66 0.88 -2.47 -2.96
C GLY A 66 1.62 -2.47 -1.62
N GLY A 67 2.67 -1.68 -1.45
CA GLY A 67 3.50 -1.63 -0.26
C GLY A 67 3.99 -0.21 -0.06
N CYS A 68 4.11 0.20 1.21
CA CYS A 68 4.76 1.46 1.58
C CYS A 68 6.14 1.48 0.91
N GLY A 69 6.31 2.30 -0.14
CA GLY A 69 7.43 2.29 -1.08
C GLY A 69 8.77 2.70 -0.48
N CYS A 70 9.24 1.95 0.51
CA CYS A 70 10.59 2.03 1.02
C CYS A 70 11.45 1.04 0.23
N ASN A 71 12.20 1.57 -0.74
CA ASN A 71 13.45 0.96 -1.19
C ASN A 71 14.42 0.92 0.01
#